data_AF-A0A841GZE3-F1
#
_entry.id   AF-A0A841GZE3-F1
#
_cell.length_a   1.000
_cell.length_b   1.000
_cell.length_c   1.000
_cell.angle_alpha   90.00
_cell.angle_beta   90.00
_cell.angle_gamma   90.00
#
_symmetry.space_group_name_H-M   'P 1'
#
loop_
_entity.id
_entity.type
_entity.pdbx_description
1 polymer ?
#
loop_
_entity_poly.entity_id
_entity_poly.type
_entity_poly.pdbx_seq_one_letter_code
_entity_poly.pdbx_strand_id
1 'polypeptide(L)'
;MQPEPFDITPLDLSALALPARRHDRLSAAVLARARVGSAPRSPLVELAGWARPMLAAAAMVAAVSVGSLVWYARTPATLSEPLTVADALRIPAPVDAWVVDDRAPAEADLLAHWEDR
;
A
#
# COMPACT_ATOMS: atom_id res chain seq x y z
N MET A 1 -13.39 -18.78 -24.43
CA MET A 1 -13.54 -19.27 -23.05
C MET A 1 -14.28 -18.17 -22.29
N GLN A 2 -15.60 -18.27 -22.15
CA GLN A 2 -16.37 -17.26 -21.40
C GLN A 2 -16.24 -17.56 -19.90
N PRO A 3 -16.04 -16.54 -19.03
CA PRO A 3 -15.98 -16.76 -17.59
C PRO A 3 -17.37 -17.12 -17.06
N GLU A 4 -17.47 -18.27 -16.39
CA GLU A 4 -18.67 -18.68 -15.65
C GLU A 4 -19.03 -17.62 -14.60
N PRO A 5 -20.32 -17.24 -14.46
CA PRO A 5 -20.75 -16.24 -13.51
C PRO A 5 -20.50 -16.72 -12.06
N PHE A 6 -19.89 -15.84 -11.26
CA PHE A 6 -19.57 -16.11 -9.86
C PHE A 6 -20.87 -16.22 -9.05
N ASP A 7 -21.11 -17.39 -8.46
CA ASP A 7 -22.27 -17.65 -7.61
C ASP A 7 -22.14 -16.87 -6.29
N ILE A 8 -22.97 -15.84 -6.15
CA ILE A 8 -23.07 -14.98 -4.95
C ILE A 8 -24.22 -15.41 -4.02
N THR A 9 -24.69 -16.65 -4.13
CA THR A 9 -25.69 -17.18 -3.19
C THR A 9 -25.20 -16.93 -1.76
N PRO A 10 -25.98 -16.23 -0.92
CA PRO A 10 -25.55 -15.89 0.43
C PRO A 10 -25.23 -17.17 1.19
N LEU A 11 -24.00 -17.24 1.72
CA LEU A 11 -23.50 -18.41 2.44
C LEU A 11 -24.43 -18.68 3.63
N ASP A 12 -25.22 -19.75 3.56
CA ASP A 12 -26.14 -20.10 4.62
C ASP A 12 -25.38 -20.70 5.80
N LEU A 13 -25.13 -19.86 6.81
CA LEU A 13 -24.45 -20.24 8.05
C LEU A 13 -25.39 -20.90 9.07
N SER A 14 -26.68 -21.09 8.75
CA SER A 14 -27.62 -21.74 9.67
C SER A 14 -27.23 -23.19 9.97
N ALA A 15 -26.53 -23.86 9.05
CA ALA A 15 -25.94 -25.18 9.26
C ALA A 15 -24.77 -25.19 10.28
N LEU A 16 -24.17 -24.04 10.55
CA LEU A 16 -23.12 -23.85 11.57
C LEU A 16 -23.70 -23.41 12.93
N ALA A 17 -25.02 -23.20 13.03
CA ALA A 17 -25.65 -22.83 14.28
C ALA A 17 -25.50 -23.98 15.30
N LEU A 18 -24.72 -23.72 16.35
CA LEU A 18 -24.55 -24.70 17.43
C LEU A 18 -25.87 -24.85 18.20
N PRO A 19 -26.19 -26.07 18.69
CA PRO A 19 -27.33 -26.26 19.60
C PRO A 19 -27.23 -25.29 20.79
N ALA A 20 -28.35 -24.68 21.21
CA ALA A 20 -28.38 -23.60 22.21
C ALA A 20 -27.56 -23.93 23.49
N ARG A 21 -27.67 -25.17 23.99
CA ARG A 21 -26.91 -25.64 25.16
C ARG A 21 -25.39 -25.63 24.97
N ARG A 22 -24.92 -25.86 23.73
CA ARG A 22 -23.48 -25.83 23.38
C ARG A 22 -23.01 -24.39 23.22
N HIS A 23 -23.85 -23.51 22.69
CA HIS A 23 -23.60 -22.07 22.64
C HIS A 23 -23.45 -21.48 24.06
N ASP A 24 -24.37 -21.80 24.97
CA ASP A 24 -24.35 -21.31 26.36
C ASP A 24 -23.13 -21.80 27.14
N ARG A 25 -22.71 -23.06 26.91
CA ARG A 25 -21.47 -23.58 27.50
C ARG A 25 -20.23 -22.89 26.94
N LEU A 26 -20.20 -22.63 25.63
CA LEU A 26 -19.08 -21.94 24.98
C LEU A 26 -18.98 -20.49 25.48
N SER A 27 -20.11 -19.77 25.55
CA SER A 27 -20.14 -18.39 26.03
C SER A 27 -19.74 -18.31 27.51
N ALA A 28 -20.23 -19.23 28.36
CA ALA A 28 -19.84 -19.32 29.75
C ALA A 28 -18.33 -19.62 29.92
N ALA A 29 -17.76 -20.50 29.08
CA ALA A 29 -16.33 -20.82 29.11
C ALA A 29 -15.47 -19.62 28.69
N VAL A 30 -15.88 -18.87 27.65
CA VAL A 30 -15.19 -17.65 27.21
C VAL A 30 -15.23 -16.58 28.30
N LEU A 31 -16.40 -16.35 28.90
CA LEU A 31 -16.56 -15.38 29.99
C LEU A 31 -15.76 -15.77 31.23
N ALA A 32 -15.70 -17.05 31.58
CA ALA A 32 -14.87 -17.55 32.67
C ALA A 32 -13.37 -17.32 32.38
N ARG A 33 -12.92 -17.57 31.14
CA ARG A 33 -11.53 -17.32 30.73
C ARG A 33 -11.18 -15.84 30.76
N ALA A 34 -12.10 -14.97 30.34
CA ALA A 34 -11.92 -13.52 30.37
C ALA A 34 -11.79 -12.99 31.80
N ARG A 35 -12.56 -13.53 32.76
CA ARG A 35 -12.49 -13.17 34.19
C ARG A 35 -11.18 -13.58 34.86
N VAL A 36 -10.56 -14.69 34.43
CA VAL A 36 -9.26 -15.14 34.95
C VAL A 36 -8.09 -14.31 34.37
N GLY A 37 -8.30 -13.60 33.25
CA GLY A 37 -7.29 -12.78 32.59
C GLY A 37 -7.30 -11.29 32.93
N SER A 38 -8.30 -10.79 33.69
CA SER A 38 -8.48 -9.36 33.94
C SER A 38 -7.79 -8.85 35.22
N ALA A 39 -6.61 -9.36 35.54
CA ALA A 39 -5.70 -8.56 36.36
C ALA A 39 -5.36 -7.30 35.54
N PRO A 40 -5.39 -6.08 36.10
CA PRO A 40 -5.05 -4.87 35.35
C PRO A 40 -3.60 -4.98 34.91
N ARG A 41 -3.37 -5.45 33.67
CA ARG A 41 -2.08 -5.31 33.02
C ARG A 41 -1.89 -3.83 32.82
N SER A 42 -0.87 -3.28 33.46
CA SER A 42 -0.49 -1.89 33.25
C SER A 42 -0.32 -1.67 31.74
N PRO A 43 -0.91 -0.62 31.16
CA PRO A 43 -0.78 -0.33 29.72
C PRO A 43 0.69 -0.17 29.30
N LEU A 44 1.57 0.14 30.25
CA LEU A 44 3.02 0.17 30.06
C LEU A 44 3.62 -1.20 29.74
N VAL A 45 3.08 -2.28 30.30
CA VAL A 45 3.54 -3.66 30.03
C VAL A 45 3.11 -4.12 28.65
N GLU A 46 1.92 -3.72 28.20
CA GLU A 46 1.48 -3.98 26.83
C GLU A 46 2.36 -3.22 25.84
N LEU A 47 2.59 -1.91 26.06
CA LEU A 47 3.51 -1.09 25.25
C LEU A 47 4.94 -1.66 25.22
N ALA A 48 5.47 -2.13 26.36
CA ALA A 48 6.78 -2.75 26.43
C ALA A 48 6.87 -4.04 25.60
N GLY A 49 5.77 -4.79 25.45
CA GLY A 49 5.68 -5.95 24.58
C GLY A 49 5.91 -5.61 23.10
N TRP A 50 5.60 -4.38 22.69
CA TRP A 50 5.80 -3.89 21.31
C TRP A 50 7.19 -3.31 21.05
N ALA A 51 8.00 -3.09 22.09
CA ALA A 51 9.32 -2.47 21.92
C ALA A 51 10.24 -3.31 21.03
N ARG A 52 10.24 -4.64 21.20
CA ARG A 52 11.07 -5.56 20.41
C ARG A 52 10.67 -5.63 18.93
N PRO A 53 9.39 -5.82 18.56
CA PRO A 53 8.99 -5.76 17.15
C PRO A 53 9.15 -4.35 16.54
N MET A 54 8.94 -3.27 17.29
CA MET A 54 9.21 -1.91 16.82
C MET A 54 10.69 -1.70 16.49
N LEU A 55 11.59 -2.14 17.37
CA LEU A 55 13.04 -2.08 17.11
C LEU A 55 13.43 -2.89 15.88
N ALA A 56 12.86 -4.08 15.69
CA ALA A 56 13.11 -4.90 14.50
C ALA A 56 12.63 -4.20 13.22
N ALA A 57 11.44 -3.60 13.23
CA ALA A 57 10.93 -2.84 12.10
C ALA A 57 11.80 -1.61 11.79
N ALA A 58 12.19 -0.85 12.82
CA ALA A 58 13.06 0.31 12.67
C ALA A 58 14.44 -0.08 12.11
N ALA A 59 15.02 -1.18 12.60
CA ALA A 59 16.28 -1.72 12.08
C ALA A 59 16.16 -2.14 10.61
N MET A 60 15.03 -2.73 10.22
CA MET A 60 14.80 -3.14 8.84
C MET A 60 14.65 -1.94 7.91
N VAL A 61 13.91 -0.90 8.32
CA VAL A 61 13.82 0.37 7.58
C VAL A 61 15.19 1.01 7.46
N ALA A 62 15.96 1.07 8.55
CA ALA A 62 17.32 1.61 8.51
C ALA A 62 18.23 0.83 7.56
N ALA A 63 18.18 -0.50 7.60
CA ALA A 63 18.96 -1.36 6.71
C ALA A 63 18.59 -1.15 5.23
N VAL A 64 17.31 -1.02 4.92
CA VAL A 64 16.83 -0.73 3.55
C VAL A 64 17.31 0.65 3.09
N SER A 65 17.15 1.68 3.93
CA SER A 65 17.57 3.06 3.58
C SER A 65 19.09 3.18 3.39
N VAL A 66 19.88 2.56 4.26
CA VAL A 66 21.34 2.53 4.11
C VAL A 66 21.73 1.72 2.89
N GLY A 67 21.10 0.56 2.67
CA GLY A 67 21.31 -0.27 1.49
C GLY A 67 21.02 0.47 0.19
N SER A 68 19.90 1.20 0.11
CA SER A 68 19.55 2.00 -1.06
C SER A 68 20.53 3.15 -1.29
N LEU A 69 20.98 3.82 -0.22
CA LEU A 69 21.94 4.91 -0.33
C LEU A 69 23.32 4.42 -0.81
N VAL A 70 23.79 3.29 -0.27
CA VAL A 70 25.06 2.66 -0.69
C VAL A 70 24.96 2.14 -2.12
N TRP A 71 23.82 1.55 -2.50
CA TRP A 71 23.59 1.08 -3.87
C TRP A 71 23.59 2.24 -4.86
N TYR A 72 22.89 3.34 -4.54
CA TYR A 72 22.86 4.54 -5.36
C TYR A 72 24.25 5.17 -5.50
N ALA A 73 25.01 5.27 -4.39
CA ALA A 73 26.37 5.80 -4.41
C ALA A 73 27.37 4.96 -5.24
N ARG A 74 27.12 3.65 -5.39
CA ARG A 74 27.97 2.74 -6.16
C ARG A 74 27.55 2.59 -7.61
N THR A 75 26.33 3.01 -7.96
CA THR A 75 25.85 2.95 -9.34
C THR A 75 26.30 4.22 -10.02
N PRO A 76 27.26 4.18 -10.97
CA PRO A 76 27.57 5.36 -11.77
C PRO A 76 26.27 5.77 -12.46
N ALA A 77 25.82 7.00 -12.22
CA ALA A 77 24.64 7.53 -12.84
C ALA A 77 24.83 7.52 -14.35
N THR A 78 24.38 6.46 -15.02
CA THR A 78 23.81 6.64 -16.35
C THR A 78 22.57 7.48 -16.09
N LEU A 79 22.73 8.79 -16.23
CA LEU A 79 21.64 9.75 -16.31
C LEU A 79 20.74 9.30 -17.48
N SER A 80 19.84 8.36 -17.20
CA SER A 80 18.56 8.33 -17.90
C SER A 80 17.82 9.53 -17.36
N GLU A 81 17.41 10.43 -18.25
CA GLU A 81 16.75 11.68 -17.94
C GLU A 81 15.72 11.52 -16.81
N PRO A 82 15.63 12.50 -15.88
CA PRO A 82 14.62 12.43 -14.84
C PRO A 82 13.25 12.36 -15.51
N LEU A 83 12.50 11.28 -15.26
CA LEU A 83 11.11 11.15 -15.71
C LEU A 83 10.36 12.41 -15.24
N THR A 84 10.00 13.28 -16.17
CA THR A 84 9.31 14.52 -15.83
C THR A 84 7.86 14.18 -15.47
N VAL A 85 7.18 15.06 -14.73
CA VAL A 85 5.74 14.91 -14.47
C VAL A 85 4.95 14.81 -15.79
N ALA A 86 5.49 15.36 -16.88
CA ALA A 86 4.93 15.26 -18.21
C ALA A 86 5.00 13.84 -18.81
N ASP A 87 6.07 13.08 -18.56
CA ASP A 87 6.15 11.66 -18.95
C ASP A 87 5.09 10.83 -18.23
N ALA A 88 4.86 11.11 -16.93
CA ALA A 88 3.85 10.43 -16.12
C ALA A 88 2.42 10.72 -16.58
N LEU A 89 2.18 11.92 -17.15
CA LEU A 89 0.89 12.36 -17.67
C LEU A 89 0.73 12.11 -19.18
N ARG A 90 1.73 11.50 -19.84
CA ARG A 90 1.79 11.32 -21.31
C ARG A 90 1.46 12.61 -22.06
N ILE A 91 1.95 13.73 -21.53
CA ILE A 91 1.79 15.02 -22.20
C ILE A 91 2.61 14.92 -23.51
N PRO A 92 2.02 15.25 -24.67
CA PRO A 92 2.78 15.28 -25.91
C PRO A 92 4.02 16.17 -25.73
N ALA A 93 5.18 15.68 -26.19
CA ALA A 93 6.47 16.39 -26.14
C ALA A 93 6.42 17.91 -26.43
N PRO A 94 5.65 18.44 -27.40
CA PRO A 94 5.57 19.89 -27.62
C PRO A 94 4.99 20.65 -26.43
N VAL A 95 4.01 20.06 -25.75
CA VAL A 95 3.33 20.68 -24.61
C VAL A 95 4.23 20.65 -23.39
N ASP A 96 5.07 19.62 -23.22
CA ASP A 96 6.07 19.61 -22.16
C ASP A 96 7.11 20.72 -22.37
N ALA A 97 7.59 20.89 -23.60
CA ALA A 97 8.51 21.98 -23.94
C ALA A 97 7.88 23.38 -23.69
N TRP A 98 6.56 23.55 -23.91
CA TRP A 98 5.88 24.80 -23.56
C TRP A 98 5.88 25.07 -22.05
N VAL A 99 5.66 24.02 -21.26
CA VAL A 99 5.57 24.10 -19.80
C VAL A 99 6.94 24.30 -19.16
N VAL A 100 7.98 23.64 -19.67
CA VAL A 100 9.36 23.78 -19.16
C VAL A 100 9.91 25.17 -19.46
N ASP A 101 9.64 25.71 -20.66
CA ASP A 101 10.19 27.01 -21.09
C ASP A 101 9.30 28.22 -20.75
N ASP A 102 8.18 28.02 -20.03
CA ASP A 102 7.15 29.02 -19.72
C ASP A 102 6.73 29.86 -20.95
N ARG A 103 6.62 29.18 -22.11
CA ARG A 103 6.31 29.82 -23.40
C ARG A 103 4.89 29.50 -23.84
N ALA A 104 4.22 30.48 -24.43
CA ALA A 104 2.92 30.27 -25.05
C ALA A 104 3.06 29.48 -26.36
N PRO A 105 2.09 28.62 -26.71
CA PRO A 105 2.10 27.89 -27.97
C PRO A 105 2.04 28.86 -29.16
N ALA A 106 2.95 28.69 -30.12
CA ALA A 106 2.95 29.44 -31.37
C ALA A 106 2.19 28.67 -32.47
N GLU A 107 1.59 29.38 -33.43
CA GLU A 107 0.89 28.76 -34.57
C GLU A 107 1.81 27.83 -35.38
N ALA A 108 3.12 28.14 -35.45
CA ALA A 108 4.12 27.31 -36.10
C ALA A 108 4.32 25.95 -35.41
N ASP A 109 4.21 25.89 -34.08
CA ASP A 109 4.37 24.65 -33.32
C ASP A 109 3.18 23.70 -33.54
N LEU A 110 1.99 24.27 -33.78
CA LEU A 110 0.78 23.50 -34.09
C LEU A 110 0.83 22.91 -35.50
N LEU A 111 1.37 23.67 -36.47
CA LEU A 111 1.55 23.17 -37.84
C LEU A 111 2.60 22.06 -37.92
N ALA A 112 3.73 22.22 -37.23
CA ALA A 112 4.81 21.23 -37.21
C ALA A 112 4.33 19.85 -36.72
N HIS A 113 3.37 19.82 -35.79
CA HIS A 113 2.79 18.57 -35.29
C HIS A 113 1.65 18.00 -36.15
N TRP A 114 1.04 18.81 -37.01
CA TRP A 114 0.00 18.32 -37.91
C TRP A 114 0.61 17.55 -39.10
N GLU A 115 1.80 17.95 -39.56
CA GLU A 115 2.49 17.32 -40.69
C GLU A 115 3.17 15.98 -40.35
N ASP A 116 3.41 15.71 -39.07
CA ASP A 116 4.09 14.50 -38.57
C ASP A 116 3.12 13.31 -38.34
N ARG A 117 2.01 13.27 -39.07
CA ARG A 117 0.88 12.33 -38.89
C ARG A 117 0.54 11.53 -40.13
#